data_AF-A0A2M9Z5U7-F1
#
_entry.id   AF-A0A2M9Z5U7-F1
#
_cell.length_a   1.000
_cell.length_b   1.000
_cell.length_c   1.000
_cell.angle_alpha   90.00
_cell.angle_beta   90.00
_cell.angle_gamma   90.00
#
_symmetry.space_group_name_H-M   'P 1'
#
loop_
_entity.id
_entity.type
_entity.pdbx_description
1 polymer ?
#
loop_
_entity_poly.entity_id
_entity_poly.type
_entity_poly.pdbx_seq_one_letter_code
_entity_poly.pdbx_strand_id
1 'polypeptide(L)'
;MKPTFKFFSPFFILLFVQCSWVQERSLFFWTKNQNLLYNSEEVAYFKINPSKVDQFDELVAPGPFTHPNQLTSEQWKDILGNLKYVKKSSLGFFTDHVFSDGELEIIARDLPYVIKSLPENKLLVMISKYDDIQSVISTEELTTTLIWGEKDKINVVFGKIKKEIVDKAVGLDFALWTDIKAINLTHVSDGTEISDNGAVQFQLVRNIPNRKWVVYNSERLDQYKFKPRKRNEIRKLTDENDRPGG
;
A
#
# COMPACT_ATOMS: atom_id res chain seq x y z
N MET A 1 27.84 51.16 -42.62
CA MET A 1 28.71 50.55 -41.57
C MET A 1 28.00 50.73 -40.23
N LYS A 2 27.67 49.76 -39.38
CA LYS A 2 27.76 48.28 -39.31
C LYS A 2 26.60 47.87 -38.36
N PRO A 3 25.82 46.82 -38.64
CA PRO A 3 24.96 46.23 -37.61
C PRO A 3 25.81 45.30 -36.73
N THR A 4 25.96 45.62 -35.44
CA THR A 4 26.55 44.68 -34.48
C THR A 4 25.46 43.72 -34.01
N PHE A 5 25.38 42.59 -34.71
CA PHE A 5 24.68 41.39 -34.30
C PHE A 5 25.25 40.92 -32.95
N LYS A 6 24.49 41.08 -31.86
CA LYS A 6 24.84 40.46 -30.59
C LYS A 6 24.56 38.96 -30.71
N PHE A 7 25.63 38.19 -30.68
CA PHE A 7 25.65 36.73 -30.51
C PHE A 7 24.73 36.35 -29.34
N PHE A 8 23.53 35.85 -29.64
CA PHE A 8 22.77 35.08 -28.67
C PHE A 8 23.49 33.74 -28.53
N SER A 9 24.19 33.58 -27.41
CA SER A 9 24.94 32.38 -27.09
C SER A 9 23.98 31.18 -27.02
N PRO A 10 24.14 30.14 -27.88
CA PRO A 10 23.33 28.91 -27.79
C PRO A 10 23.59 28.13 -26.49
N PHE A 11 24.55 28.56 -25.67
CA PHE A 11 24.89 27.96 -24.38
C PHE A 11 23.76 28.11 -23.34
N PHE A 12 22.97 29.18 -23.39
CA PHE A 12 21.85 29.36 -22.46
C PHE A 12 20.66 28.44 -22.74
N ILE A 13 20.44 28.08 -24.02
CA ILE A 13 19.34 27.17 -24.39
C ILE A 13 19.66 25.74 -23.94
N LEU A 14 20.92 25.31 -24.03
CA LEU A 14 21.36 23.99 -23.56
C LEU A 14 21.32 23.84 -22.03
N LEU A 15 21.55 24.93 -21.27
CA LEU A 15 21.43 24.92 -19.81
C LEU A 15 19.98 24.72 -19.34
N PHE A 16 18.99 25.29 -20.05
CA PHE A 16 17.59 25.04 -19.74
C PHE A 16 17.11 23.65 -20.16
N VAL A 17 17.62 23.11 -21.28
CA VAL A 17 17.25 21.75 -21.74
C VAL A 17 17.84 20.68 -20.82
N GLN A 18 19.03 20.87 -20.24
CA GLN A 18 19.58 19.92 -19.26
C GLN A 18 18.92 20.01 -17.88
N CYS A 19 18.36 21.17 -17.50
CA CYS A 19 17.55 21.27 -16.28
C CYS A 19 16.18 20.57 -16.40
N SER A 20 15.65 20.36 -17.61
CA SER A 20 14.39 19.63 -17.81
C SER A 20 14.54 18.11 -17.85
N TRP A 21 15.77 17.59 -17.98
CA TRP A 21 16.04 16.14 -18.11
C TRP A 21 16.64 15.51 -16.84
N VAL A 22 16.91 16.30 -15.79
CA VAL A 22 17.34 15.82 -14.47
C VAL A 22 16.25 16.09 -13.42
N GLN A 23 14.99 15.87 -13.81
CA GLN A 23 13.84 15.96 -12.90
C GLN A 23 12.94 14.71 -12.93
N GLU A 24 13.50 13.56 -13.32
CA GLU A 24 12.87 12.24 -13.20
C GLU A 24 13.41 11.42 -12.02
N ARG A 25 13.86 12.08 -10.95
CA ARG A 25 14.14 11.43 -9.66
C ARG A 25 13.30 12.10 -8.57
N SER A 26 12.40 11.30 -8.00
CA SER A 26 11.56 11.50 -6.80
C SER A 26 10.49 12.61 -6.81
N LEU A 27 9.31 12.31 -7.39
CA LEU A 27 8.06 13.04 -7.15
C LEU A 27 7.06 12.29 -6.24
N PHE A 28 7.51 11.29 -5.48
CA PHE A 28 6.66 10.62 -4.47
C PHE A 28 7.19 10.95 -3.07
N PHE A 29 6.42 11.74 -2.30
CA PHE A 29 6.88 12.47 -1.10
C PHE A 29 6.21 12.01 0.20
N TRP A 30 5.92 10.72 0.33
CA TRP A 30 5.28 10.23 1.56
C TRP A 30 6.25 10.20 2.74
N THR A 31 7.53 9.92 2.47
CA THR A 31 8.59 9.64 3.45
C THR A 31 9.23 10.84 4.14
N LYS A 32 8.71 12.06 3.93
CA LYS A 32 9.22 13.21 4.69
C LYS A 32 8.93 12.98 6.17
N ASN A 33 9.93 13.15 7.04
CA ASN A 33 9.80 13.00 8.51
C ASN A 33 8.57 13.72 9.11
N GLN A 34 8.12 14.83 8.51
CA GLN A 34 6.94 15.57 8.96
C GLN A 34 5.61 14.81 8.79
N ASN A 35 5.56 13.88 7.84
CA ASN A 35 4.41 13.01 7.60
C ASN A 35 4.48 11.73 8.43
N LEU A 36 5.63 11.39 9.01
CA LEU A 36 5.77 10.20 9.84
C LEU A 36 4.94 10.35 11.12
N LEU A 37 4.11 9.35 11.41
CA LEU A 37 3.36 9.23 12.66
C LEU A 37 4.10 8.33 13.65
N TYR A 38 4.55 7.17 13.17
CA TYR A 38 5.21 6.14 13.96
C TYR A 38 5.97 5.20 13.04
N ASN A 39 7.06 4.61 13.54
CA ASN A 39 7.75 3.51 12.90
C ASN A 39 8.33 2.52 13.91
N SER A 40 8.42 1.27 13.48
CA SER A 40 9.25 0.21 14.04
C SER A 40 10.30 -0.21 13.01
N GLU A 41 11.02 -1.30 13.29
CA GLU A 41 11.95 -1.91 12.35
C GLU A 41 11.22 -2.40 11.09
N GLU A 42 10.03 -2.98 11.24
CA GLU A 42 9.28 -3.65 10.18
C GLU A 42 8.14 -2.80 9.58
N VAL A 43 7.63 -1.79 10.30
CA VAL A 43 6.44 -1.04 9.88
C VAL A 43 6.64 0.46 10.03
N ALA A 44 6.14 1.23 9.07
CA ALA A 44 6.13 2.68 9.09
C ALA A 44 4.74 3.21 8.74
N TYR A 45 4.31 4.26 9.46
CA TYR A 45 3.02 4.87 9.31
C TYR A 45 3.15 6.36 9.01
N PHE A 46 2.51 6.81 7.94
CA PHE A 46 2.55 8.20 7.50
C PHE A 46 1.14 8.77 7.38
N LYS A 47 0.98 10.05 7.73
CA LYS A 47 -0.20 10.84 7.39
C LYS A 47 0.00 11.51 6.03
N ILE A 48 -0.99 11.42 5.15
CA ILE A 48 -0.97 12.14 3.87
C ILE A 48 -2.25 12.94 3.65
N ASN A 49 -2.16 13.99 2.83
CA ASN A 49 -3.33 14.69 2.34
C ASN A 49 -4.03 13.86 1.26
N PRO A 50 -5.37 13.81 1.22
CA PRO A 50 -6.11 13.19 0.13
C PRO A 50 -5.72 13.72 -1.26
N SER A 51 -5.42 15.02 -1.37
CA SER A 51 -4.95 15.65 -2.61
C SER A 51 -3.59 15.15 -3.14
N LYS A 52 -2.89 14.31 -2.38
CA LYS A 52 -1.65 13.63 -2.82
C LYS A 52 -1.91 12.23 -3.38
N VAL A 53 -3.16 11.79 -3.40
CA VAL A 53 -3.60 10.53 -3.99
C VAL A 53 -4.30 10.86 -5.31
N ASP A 54 -3.82 10.27 -6.40
CA ASP A 54 -4.35 10.55 -7.73
C ASP A 54 -5.82 10.12 -7.82
N GLN A 55 -6.65 11.02 -8.37
CA GLN A 55 -8.09 10.83 -8.56
C GLN A 55 -8.90 10.58 -7.28
N PHE A 56 -8.37 10.96 -6.11
CA PHE A 56 -9.08 10.82 -4.84
C PHE A 56 -10.43 11.52 -4.86
N ASP A 57 -10.45 12.80 -5.23
CA ASP A 57 -11.67 13.61 -5.24
C ASP A 57 -12.71 13.16 -6.30
N GLU A 58 -12.27 12.39 -7.31
CA GLU A 58 -13.16 11.82 -8.32
C GLU A 58 -13.82 10.52 -7.84
N LEU A 59 -13.13 9.75 -7.00
CA LEU A 59 -13.51 8.39 -6.63
C LEU A 59 -14.08 8.26 -5.21
N VAL A 60 -13.74 9.21 -4.33
CA VAL A 60 -14.17 9.25 -2.94
C VAL A 60 -15.06 10.46 -2.73
N ALA A 61 -16.21 10.25 -2.09
CA ALA A 61 -17.14 11.33 -1.82
C ALA A 61 -16.52 12.36 -0.85
N PRO A 62 -16.72 13.67 -1.09
CA PRO A 62 -16.22 14.69 -0.19
C PRO A 62 -16.93 14.59 1.17
N GLY A 63 -16.14 14.59 2.24
CA GLY A 63 -16.64 14.53 3.61
C GLY A 63 -15.51 14.40 4.63
N PRO A 64 -15.79 14.61 5.92
CA PRO A 64 -14.81 14.34 6.97
C PRO A 64 -14.55 12.83 7.06
N PHE A 65 -13.31 12.43 7.31
CA PHE A 65 -13.01 11.03 7.58
C PHE A 65 -13.42 10.69 9.01
N THR A 66 -14.21 9.63 9.16
CA THR A 66 -14.55 9.04 10.46
C THR A 66 -13.67 7.83 10.66
N HIS A 67 -12.40 8.08 10.98
CA HIS A 67 -11.40 7.02 11.15
C HIS A 67 -11.83 6.01 12.22
N PRO A 68 -11.55 4.71 12.03
CA PRO A 68 -11.95 3.63 12.95
C PRO A 68 -11.11 3.60 14.24
N ASN A 69 -11.17 4.68 15.03
CA ASN A 69 -10.38 4.89 16.24
C ASN A 69 -10.84 4.06 17.46
N GLN A 70 -12.00 3.42 17.37
CA GLN A 70 -12.57 2.55 18.40
C GLN A 70 -12.12 1.09 18.26
N LEU A 71 -11.49 0.71 17.14
CA LEU A 71 -11.13 -0.68 16.90
C LEU A 71 -9.96 -1.13 17.78
N THR A 72 -10.15 -2.27 18.42
CA THR A 72 -9.11 -2.92 19.23
C THR A 72 -8.08 -3.62 18.36
N SER A 73 -6.93 -3.98 18.95
CA SER A 73 -5.91 -4.79 18.27
C SER A 73 -6.48 -6.10 17.71
N GLU A 74 -7.37 -6.77 18.46
CA GLU A 74 -8.02 -8.00 18.03
C GLU A 74 -8.90 -7.79 16.81
N GLN A 75 -9.67 -6.70 16.76
CA GLN A 75 -10.51 -6.38 15.61
C GLN A 75 -9.68 -6.07 14.36
N TRP A 76 -8.54 -5.38 14.50
CA TRP A 76 -7.60 -5.19 13.40
C TRP A 76 -7.00 -6.50 12.91
N LYS A 77 -6.67 -7.40 13.83
CA LYS A 77 -6.21 -8.76 13.52
C LYS A 77 -7.28 -9.54 12.76
N ASP A 78 -8.55 -9.44 13.17
CA ASP A 78 -9.70 -10.08 12.51
C ASP A 78 -9.90 -9.60 11.07
N ILE A 79 -9.82 -8.27 10.86
CA ILE A 79 -10.05 -7.61 9.56
C ILE A 79 -8.94 -7.94 8.55
N LEU A 80 -7.67 -7.80 8.98
CA LEU A 80 -6.51 -7.92 8.08
C LEU A 80 -6.00 -9.36 7.97
N GLY A 81 -6.19 -10.18 9.01
CA GLY A 81 -5.50 -11.45 9.15
C GLY A 81 -6.01 -12.58 8.26
N ASN A 82 -7.18 -12.45 7.64
CA ASN A 82 -7.67 -13.46 6.69
C ASN A 82 -7.56 -13.02 5.23
N LEU A 83 -7.00 -11.83 4.97
CA LEU A 83 -6.79 -11.36 3.62
C LEU A 83 -5.77 -12.25 2.92
N LYS A 84 -6.17 -12.78 1.77
CA LYS A 84 -5.30 -13.50 0.85
C LYS A 84 -5.10 -12.69 -0.41
N TYR A 85 -3.93 -12.81 -1.01
CA TYR A 85 -3.64 -12.26 -2.31
C TYR A 85 -3.31 -13.38 -3.29
N VAL A 86 -3.58 -13.09 -4.56
CA VAL A 86 -3.18 -13.91 -5.69
C VAL A 86 -2.11 -13.13 -6.44
N LYS A 87 -0.98 -13.78 -6.71
CA LYS A 87 0.11 -13.28 -7.55
C LYS A 87 0.19 -14.10 -8.83
N LYS A 88 0.09 -13.40 -9.96
CA LYS A 88 0.25 -13.96 -11.30
C LYS A 88 1.73 -14.10 -11.60
N SER A 89 2.15 -15.30 -11.97
CA SER A 89 3.51 -15.60 -12.40
C SER A 89 3.50 -16.35 -13.73
N SER A 90 4.65 -16.46 -14.39
CA SER A 90 4.78 -17.27 -15.61
C SER A 90 4.54 -18.76 -15.40
N LEU A 91 4.57 -19.23 -14.15
CA LEU A 91 4.38 -20.65 -13.78
C LEU A 91 2.95 -20.93 -13.26
N GLY A 92 2.08 -19.93 -13.25
CA GLY A 92 0.71 -20.04 -12.73
C GLY A 92 0.41 -19.02 -11.64
N PHE A 93 -0.64 -19.30 -10.88
CA PHE A 93 -1.13 -18.43 -9.81
C PHE A 93 -0.58 -18.88 -8.47
N PHE A 94 -0.19 -17.91 -7.67
CA PHE A 94 0.29 -18.12 -6.31
C PHE A 94 -0.68 -17.47 -5.34
N THR A 95 -1.17 -18.21 -4.35
CA THR A 95 -2.07 -17.66 -3.33
C THR A 95 -1.43 -17.76 -1.95
N ASP A 96 -1.38 -16.63 -1.23
CA ASP A 96 -0.86 -16.55 0.13
C ASP A 96 -1.56 -15.42 0.91
N HIS A 97 -1.27 -15.29 2.19
CA HIS A 97 -1.80 -14.23 3.04
C HIS A 97 -1.09 -12.90 2.78
N VAL A 98 -1.85 -11.81 2.83
CA VAL A 98 -1.30 -10.46 2.62
C VAL A 98 -0.27 -10.10 3.70
N PHE A 99 -0.59 -10.43 4.96
CA PHE A 99 0.28 -10.22 6.11
C PHE A 99 0.60 -11.54 6.77
N SER A 100 1.86 -11.77 7.10
CA SER A 100 2.30 -12.96 7.86
C SER A 100 1.86 -12.86 9.33
N ASP A 101 1.86 -13.95 10.10
CA ASP A 101 1.31 -13.94 11.47
C ASP A 101 2.10 -13.00 12.40
N GLY A 102 3.44 -13.03 12.34
CA GLY A 102 4.26 -12.11 13.13
C GLY A 102 4.17 -10.66 12.66
N GLU A 103 4.10 -10.43 11.34
CA GLU A 103 3.84 -9.10 10.76
C GLU A 103 2.49 -8.54 11.25
N LEU A 104 1.46 -9.37 11.26
CA LEU A 104 0.11 -9.01 11.68
C LEU A 104 0.05 -8.69 13.17
N GLU A 105 0.82 -9.37 14.02
CA GLU A 105 0.89 -9.05 15.45
C GLU A 105 1.48 -7.67 15.71
N ILE A 106 2.54 -7.29 14.98
CA ILE A 106 3.14 -5.95 15.05
C ILE A 106 2.12 -4.90 14.59
N ILE A 107 1.50 -5.13 13.42
CA ILE A 107 0.50 -4.20 12.86
C ILE A 107 -0.70 -4.05 13.80
N ALA A 108 -1.28 -5.14 14.28
CA ALA A 108 -2.46 -5.13 15.15
C ALA A 108 -2.18 -4.45 16.50
N ARG A 109 -0.96 -4.57 17.03
CA ARG A 109 -0.53 -3.86 18.25
C ARG A 109 -0.47 -2.35 18.03
N ASP A 110 0.12 -1.90 16.91
CA ASP A 110 0.48 -0.49 16.72
C ASP A 110 -0.66 0.34 16.09
N LEU A 111 -1.43 -0.26 15.18
CA LEU A 111 -2.45 0.41 14.36
C LEU A 111 -3.54 1.16 15.16
N PRO A 112 -4.09 0.64 16.29
CA PRO A 112 -5.07 1.40 17.08
C PRO A 112 -4.55 2.75 17.59
N TYR A 113 -3.29 2.79 18.04
CA TYR A 113 -2.66 4.00 18.55
C TYR A 113 -2.37 4.99 17.42
N VAL A 114 -1.88 4.49 16.29
CA VAL A 114 -1.60 5.30 15.11
C VAL A 114 -2.88 5.95 14.57
N ILE A 115 -3.96 5.19 14.43
CA ILE A 115 -5.24 5.71 13.93
C ILE A 115 -5.83 6.74 14.89
N LYS A 116 -5.70 6.54 16.20
CA LYS A 116 -6.14 7.54 17.20
C LYS A 116 -5.37 8.87 17.08
N SER A 117 -4.11 8.83 16.62
CA SER A 117 -3.29 10.01 16.38
C SER A 117 -3.48 10.66 15.00
N LEU A 118 -4.22 10.01 14.10
CA LEU A 118 -4.43 10.46 12.73
C LEU A 118 -5.45 11.60 12.68
N PRO A 119 -5.12 12.76 12.08
CA PRO A 119 -6.09 13.83 11.91
C PRO A 119 -7.24 13.43 10.98
N GLU A 120 -8.45 13.92 11.27
CA GLU A 120 -9.69 13.60 10.54
C GLU A 120 -9.69 14.03 9.06
N ASN A 121 -8.74 14.86 8.64
CA ASN A 121 -8.57 15.30 7.25
C ASN A 121 -7.38 14.66 6.53
N LYS A 122 -6.79 13.61 7.11
CA LYS A 122 -5.65 12.89 6.56
C LYS A 122 -5.98 11.43 6.34
N LEU A 123 -5.27 10.82 5.39
CA LEU A 123 -5.27 9.39 5.16
C LEU A 123 -4.05 8.78 5.85
N LEU A 124 -4.17 7.52 6.25
CA LEU A 124 -3.05 6.74 6.77
C LEU A 124 -2.39 5.95 5.64
N VAL A 125 -1.09 6.10 5.47
CA VAL A 125 -0.27 5.17 4.68
C VAL A 125 0.47 4.26 5.65
N MET A 126 0.34 2.96 5.47
CA MET A 126 1.12 1.97 6.18
C MET A 126 2.06 1.28 5.17
N ILE A 127 3.32 1.17 5.54
CA ILE A 127 4.34 0.45 4.78
C ILE A 127 4.91 -0.60 5.73
N SER A 128 4.83 -1.86 5.36
CA SER A 128 5.49 -2.94 6.10
C SER A 128 6.55 -3.60 5.22
N LYS A 129 7.69 -3.94 5.83
CA LYS A 129 8.67 -4.88 5.30
C LYS A 129 8.76 -6.05 6.28
N TYR A 130 8.68 -7.28 5.79
CA TYR A 130 8.72 -8.44 6.65
C TYR A 130 9.33 -9.65 5.95
N ASP A 131 10.19 -10.38 6.65
CA ASP A 131 10.69 -11.68 6.22
C ASP A 131 9.99 -12.80 7.01
N ASP A 132 9.11 -13.52 6.34
CA ASP A 132 8.35 -14.63 6.95
C ASP A 132 9.17 -15.91 7.13
N ILE A 133 10.21 -16.08 6.31
CA ILE A 133 11.01 -17.32 6.28
C ILE A 133 12.17 -17.23 7.28
N GLN A 134 12.68 -16.01 7.55
CA GLN A 134 13.75 -15.73 8.51
C GLN A 134 14.99 -16.61 8.28
N SER A 135 15.39 -16.73 7.01
CA SER A 135 16.54 -17.50 6.54
C SER A 135 17.64 -16.57 6.03
N VAL A 136 18.87 -17.09 5.92
CA VAL A 136 20.03 -16.32 5.42
C VAL A 136 19.84 -15.84 3.98
N ILE A 137 19.08 -16.61 3.20
CA ILE A 137 18.82 -16.37 1.78
C ILE A 137 17.43 -15.80 1.50
N SER A 138 16.56 -15.66 2.51
CA SER A 138 15.27 -15.00 2.30
C SER A 138 15.45 -13.50 2.20
N THR A 139 14.48 -12.89 1.55
CA THR A 139 14.40 -11.47 1.24
C THR A 139 13.18 -10.92 1.95
N GLU A 140 13.29 -9.68 2.44
CA GLU A 140 12.15 -8.99 3.02
C GLU A 140 11.13 -8.70 1.92
N GLU A 141 9.84 -8.84 2.25
CA GLU A 141 8.74 -8.55 1.35
C GLU A 141 8.03 -7.26 1.79
N LEU A 142 7.82 -6.33 0.85
CA LEU A 142 7.22 -5.02 1.07
C LEU A 142 5.71 -5.04 0.77
N THR A 143 4.89 -4.60 1.72
CA THR A 143 3.46 -4.35 1.54
C THR A 143 3.13 -2.90 1.86
N THR A 144 2.31 -2.26 1.03
CA THR A 144 1.95 -0.84 1.19
C THR A 144 0.45 -0.68 1.16
N THR A 145 -0.13 0.02 2.12
CA THR A 145 -1.57 0.24 2.19
C THR A 145 -1.93 1.69 2.48
N LEU A 146 -3.08 2.10 1.98
CA LEU A 146 -3.75 3.35 2.29
C LEU A 146 -5.04 3.01 3.06
N ILE A 147 -5.23 3.61 4.23
CA ILE A 147 -6.34 3.32 5.13
C ILE A 147 -7.05 4.62 5.51
N TRP A 148 -8.38 4.61 5.44
CA TRP A 148 -9.22 5.68 5.99
C TRP A 148 -10.61 5.17 6.35
N GLY A 149 -11.27 5.86 7.27
CA GLY A 149 -12.66 5.61 7.63
C GLY A 149 -13.62 6.59 6.98
N GLU A 150 -14.78 6.08 6.62
CA GLU A 150 -16.00 6.81 6.29
C GLU A 150 -17.12 6.32 7.21
N LYS A 151 -18.28 6.98 7.19
CA LYS A 151 -19.34 6.82 8.21
C LYS A 151 -19.67 5.35 8.54
N ASP A 152 -19.81 4.52 7.51
CA ASP A 152 -20.20 3.12 7.57
C ASP A 152 -19.14 2.16 6.97
N LYS A 153 -17.96 2.69 6.63
CA LYS A 153 -16.96 1.96 5.84
C LYS A 153 -15.54 2.20 6.34
N ILE A 154 -14.75 1.14 6.28
CA ILE A 154 -13.30 1.21 6.41
C ILE A 154 -12.71 0.84 5.05
N ASN A 155 -11.98 1.77 4.46
CA ASN A 155 -11.32 1.58 3.18
C ASN A 155 -9.88 1.16 3.41
N VAL A 156 -9.46 0.09 2.75
CA VAL A 156 -8.08 -0.41 2.75
C VAL A 156 -7.67 -0.63 1.29
N VAL A 157 -6.77 0.22 0.79
CA VAL A 157 -6.26 0.14 -0.59
C VAL A 157 -4.82 -0.33 -0.57
N PHE A 158 -4.55 -1.43 -1.25
CA PHE A 158 -3.23 -2.00 -1.40
C PHE A 158 -2.51 -1.38 -2.60
N GLY A 159 -1.27 -0.96 -2.40
CA GLY A 159 -0.33 -0.63 -3.48
C GLY A 159 0.42 -1.87 -3.91
N LYS A 160 1.59 -2.10 -3.30
CA LYS A 160 2.36 -3.34 -3.39
C LYS A 160 1.86 -4.34 -2.35
N ILE A 161 1.81 -5.62 -2.71
CA ILE A 161 1.51 -6.72 -1.80
C ILE A 161 2.67 -7.71 -1.88
N LYS A 162 3.34 -7.97 -0.75
CA LYS A 162 4.47 -8.90 -0.62
C LYS A 162 5.50 -8.77 -1.76
N LYS A 163 5.88 -7.53 -2.10
CA LYS A 163 6.86 -7.26 -3.14
C LYS A 163 8.27 -7.43 -2.59
N GLU A 164 8.96 -8.45 -3.07
CA GLU A 164 10.34 -8.73 -2.69
C GLU A 164 11.28 -7.51 -2.82
N ILE A 165 12.06 -7.28 -1.76
CA ILE A 165 13.17 -6.34 -1.70
C ILE A 165 14.46 -7.10 -2.06
N VAL A 166 14.82 -7.05 -3.33
CA VAL A 166 15.98 -7.80 -3.87
C VAL A 166 17.31 -7.25 -3.35
N ASP A 167 17.41 -5.93 -3.20
CA ASP A 167 18.60 -5.27 -2.66
C ASP A 167 18.50 -5.18 -1.13
N LYS A 168 19.31 -5.97 -0.43
CA LYS A 168 19.37 -5.97 1.04
C LYS A 168 19.70 -4.58 1.62
N ALA A 169 20.43 -3.73 0.90
CA ALA A 169 20.73 -2.37 1.37
C ALA A 169 19.46 -1.52 1.48
N VAL A 170 18.49 -1.71 0.58
CA VAL A 170 17.19 -1.05 0.63
C VAL A 170 16.41 -1.47 1.87
N GLY A 171 16.42 -2.76 2.21
CA GLY A 171 15.75 -3.29 3.40
C GLY A 171 16.33 -2.76 4.72
N LEU A 172 17.63 -2.47 4.76
CA LEU A 172 18.32 -1.97 5.95
C LEU A 172 18.17 -0.45 6.16
N ASP A 173 17.93 0.32 5.10
CA ASP A 173 17.79 1.77 5.17
C ASP A 173 16.33 2.21 5.18
N PHE A 174 15.91 2.78 6.31
CA PHE A 174 14.55 3.31 6.50
C PHE A 174 14.09 4.22 5.37
N ALA A 175 14.95 5.13 4.91
CA ALA A 175 14.59 6.08 3.87
C ALA A 175 14.35 5.38 2.52
N LEU A 176 15.03 4.26 2.26
CA LEU A 176 14.95 3.54 1.00
C LEU A 176 13.73 2.63 0.93
N TRP A 177 13.48 1.78 1.93
CA TRP A 177 12.33 0.86 1.86
C TRP A 177 10.98 1.58 2.03
N THR A 178 10.97 2.74 2.67
CA THR A 178 9.77 3.57 2.75
C THR A 178 9.55 4.44 1.51
N ASP A 179 10.55 4.62 0.63
CA ASP A 179 10.41 5.38 -0.61
C ASP A 179 9.59 4.60 -1.65
N ILE A 180 8.27 4.77 -1.56
CA ILE A 180 7.31 4.07 -2.40
C ILE A 180 6.58 5.01 -3.36
N LYS A 181 6.25 4.46 -4.53
CA LYS A 181 5.35 5.11 -5.49
C LYS A 181 3.96 5.30 -4.86
N ALA A 182 3.23 6.29 -5.35
CA ALA A 182 1.86 6.52 -4.94
C ALA A 182 0.98 5.27 -5.15
N ILE A 183 0.10 5.02 -4.18
CA ILE A 183 -0.96 3.99 -4.23
C ILE A 183 -2.07 4.58 -5.09
N ASN A 184 -2.36 3.92 -6.20
CA ASN A 184 -3.41 4.33 -7.12
C ASN A 184 -4.76 3.78 -6.68
N LEU A 185 -5.79 4.61 -6.77
CA LEU A 185 -7.18 4.19 -6.53
C LEU A 185 -7.83 3.54 -7.74
N THR A 186 -7.24 3.69 -8.93
CA THR A 186 -7.69 3.04 -10.16
C THR A 186 -7.12 1.64 -10.34
N HIS A 187 -7.66 0.93 -11.32
CA HIS A 187 -7.19 -0.40 -11.69
C HIS A 187 -5.76 -0.34 -12.21
N VAL A 188 -4.81 -0.78 -11.39
CA VAL A 188 -3.41 -0.96 -11.78
C VAL A 188 -3.03 -2.40 -11.54
N SER A 189 -2.71 -3.12 -12.60
CA SER A 189 -2.17 -4.47 -12.50
C SER A 189 -0.66 -4.41 -12.34
N ASP A 190 -0.18 -4.93 -11.22
CA ASP A 190 1.24 -5.28 -11.01
C ASP A 190 1.41 -6.80 -10.85
N GLY A 191 0.41 -7.57 -11.31
CA GLY A 191 0.34 -9.01 -11.13
C GLY A 191 -0.14 -9.46 -9.76
N THR A 192 -0.51 -8.56 -8.83
CA THR A 192 -1.10 -8.93 -7.53
C THR A 192 -2.52 -8.41 -7.36
N GLU A 193 -3.40 -9.23 -6.78
CA GLU A 193 -4.80 -8.92 -6.52
C GLU A 193 -5.22 -9.55 -5.19
N ILE A 194 -6.14 -8.93 -4.43
CA ILE A 194 -6.74 -9.59 -3.26
C ILE A 194 -7.69 -10.67 -3.75
N SER A 195 -7.56 -11.86 -3.15
CA SER A 195 -8.39 -13.03 -3.44
C SER A 195 -9.82 -12.79 -2.99
N ASP A 196 -10.78 -13.04 -3.88
CA ASP A 196 -12.19 -12.99 -3.55
C ASP A 196 -12.63 -14.32 -2.93
N ASN A 197 -12.76 -14.34 -1.61
CA ASN A 197 -13.27 -15.48 -0.86
C ASN A 197 -14.72 -15.26 -0.38
N GLY A 198 -15.41 -14.23 -0.91
CA GLY A 198 -16.76 -13.84 -0.50
C GLY A 198 -16.86 -13.16 0.87
N ALA A 199 -15.78 -13.06 1.65
CA ALA A 199 -15.80 -12.40 2.95
C ALA A 199 -15.61 -10.88 2.85
N VAL A 200 -14.90 -10.41 1.82
CA VAL A 200 -14.55 -9.00 1.63
C VAL A 200 -15.29 -8.38 0.46
N GLN A 201 -15.58 -7.08 0.56
CA GLN A 201 -16.18 -6.31 -0.53
C GLN A 201 -15.09 -5.48 -1.22
N PHE A 202 -15.28 -5.22 -2.51
CA PHE A 202 -14.36 -4.44 -3.32
C PHE A 202 -15.04 -3.17 -3.80
N GLN A 203 -14.32 -2.04 -3.73
CA GLN A 203 -14.83 -0.79 -4.28
C GLN A 203 -14.96 -0.88 -5.80
N LEU A 204 -16.09 -0.43 -6.33
CA LEU A 204 -16.28 -0.32 -7.78
C LEU A 204 -15.63 0.96 -8.28
N VAL A 205 -14.73 0.83 -9.26
CA VAL A 205 -14.14 1.94 -9.98
C VAL A 205 -14.55 1.79 -11.44
N ARG A 206 -15.34 2.74 -11.94
CA ARG A 206 -15.95 2.68 -13.28
C ARG A 206 -16.73 1.37 -13.51
N ASN A 207 -17.53 0.96 -12.52
CA ASN A 207 -18.33 -0.28 -12.50
C ASN A 207 -17.54 -1.59 -12.54
N ILE A 208 -16.22 -1.55 -12.34
CA ILE A 208 -15.37 -2.73 -12.25
C ILE A 208 -14.83 -2.84 -10.81
N PRO A 209 -14.93 -4.00 -10.13
CA PRO A 209 -14.37 -4.19 -8.79
C PRO A 209 -12.86 -4.02 -8.77
N ASN A 210 -12.35 -3.03 -8.02
CA ASN A 210 -10.93 -2.86 -7.82
C ASN A 210 -10.44 -3.89 -6.78
N ARG A 211 -9.79 -4.95 -7.26
CA ARG A 211 -9.30 -6.06 -6.44
C ARG A 211 -8.17 -5.67 -5.48
N LYS A 212 -7.75 -4.42 -5.42
CA LYS A 212 -6.83 -3.90 -4.40
C LYS A 212 -7.48 -2.94 -3.41
N TRP A 213 -8.74 -2.56 -3.63
CA TRP A 213 -9.48 -1.67 -2.75
C TRP A 213 -10.54 -2.46 -2.00
N VAL A 214 -10.18 -2.91 -0.80
CA VAL A 214 -11.07 -3.63 0.10
C VAL A 214 -11.89 -2.65 0.92
N VAL A 215 -13.18 -2.90 1.03
CA VAL A 215 -14.12 -2.12 1.84
C VAL A 215 -14.71 -3.04 2.91
N TYR A 216 -14.58 -2.63 4.16
CA TYR A 216 -15.21 -3.29 5.30
C TYR A 216 -16.39 -2.45 5.80
N ASN A 217 -17.51 -3.10 6.09
CA ASN A 217 -18.64 -2.44 6.74
C ASN A 217 -18.37 -2.34 8.24
N SER A 218 -18.30 -1.12 8.78
CA SER A 218 -17.97 -0.87 10.19
C SER A 218 -19.06 -1.35 11.17
N GLU A 219 -20.30 -1.56 10.72
CA GLU A 219 -21.40 -2.11 11.53
C GLU A 219 -21.39 -3.65 11.57
N ARG A 220 -20.67 -4.30 10.65
CA ARG A 220 -20.64 -5.77 10.51
C ARG A 220 -19.26 -6.35 10.72
N LEU A 221 -18.45 -5.75 11.59
CA LEU A 221 -17.07 -6.20 11.80
C LEU A 221 -17.00 -7.59 12.45
N ASP A 222 -18.02 -8.01 13.19
CA ASP A 222 -18.06 -9.33 13.83
C ASP A 222 -18.08 -10.50 12.85
N GLN A 223 -18.40 -10.26 11.57
CA GLN A 223 -18.35 -11.28 10.53
C GLN A 223 -16.89 -11.67 10.17
N TYR A 224 -15.93 -10.81 10.51
CA TYR A 224 -14.51 -11.07 10.34
C TYR A 224 -13.99 -11.72 11.62
N LYS A 225 -13.43 -12.92 11.51
CA LYS A 225 -12.78 -13.62 12.62
C LYS A 225 -11.48 -14.23 12.17
N PHE A 226 -10.37 -13.80 12.77
CA PHE A 226 -9.05 -14.32 12.50
C PHE A 226 -9.02 -15.82 12.73
N LYS A 227 -8.51 -16.56 11.76
CA LYS A 227 -8.29 -18.00 11.87
C LYS A 227 -6.79 -18.22 12.06
N PRO A 228 -6.35 -18.68 13.25
CA PRO A 228 -4.94 -19.02 13.48
C PRO A 228 -4.44 -19.96 12.39
N ARG A 229 -3.28 -19.64 11.82
CA ARG A 229 -2.73 -20.36 10.69
C ARG A 229 -1.82 -21.48 11.18
N LYS A 230 -1.75 -22.58 10.42
CA LYS A 230 -0.75 -23.61 10.71
C LYS A 230 0.61 -23.08 10.26
N ARG A 231 1.63 -23.22 11.11
CA ARG A 231 3.01 -22.70 10.94
C ARG A 231 3.71 -23.10 9.62
N ASN A 232 3.10 -23.98 8.81
CA ASN A 232 3.63 -24.55 7.56
C ASN A 232 2.53 -24.72 6.49
N GLU A 233 1.50 -23.86 6.43
CA GLU A 233 0.62 -23.90 5.25
C GLU A 233 1.44 -23.57 4.00
N ILE A 234 1.76 -24.61 3.24
CA ILE A 234 2.57 -24.50 2.03
C ILE A 234 1.85 -23.54 1.09
N ARG A 235 2.57 -22.49 0.69
CA ARG A 235 2.22 -21.59 -0.40
C ARG A 235 1.65 -22.39 -1.57
N LYS A 236 0.36 -22.21 -1.88
CA LYS A 236 -0.29 -22.99 -2.93
C LYS A 236 -0.01 -22.36 -4.29
N LEU A 237 0.74 -23.09 -5.11
CA LEU A 237 0.70 -22.92 -6.56
C LEU A 237 -0.58 -23.58 -7.07
N THR A 238 -1.40 -22.79 -7.74
CA THR A 238 -2.68 -23.17 -8.33
C THR A 238 -2.58 -22.95 -9.83
N ASP A 239 -3.04 -23.94 -10.60
CA ASP A 239 -3.12 -23.84 -12.06
C ASP A 239 -4.24 -22.84 -12.47
N GLU A 240 -4.32 -22.43 -13.73
CA GLU A 240 -5.37 -21.52 -14.21
C GLU A 240 -6.79 -22.03 -13.91
N ASN A 241 -6.96 -23.36 -13.86
CA ASN A 241 -8.23 -24.04 -13.54
C ASN A 241 -8.64 -23.95 -12.06
N ASP A 242 -7.72 -23.58 -11.16
CA ASP A 242 -7.93 -23.50 -9.71
C ASP A 242 -8.18 -22.06 -9.24
N ARG A 243 -8.43 -21.12 -10.16
CA ARG A 243 -8.69 -19.71 -9.83
C ARG A 243 -9.92 -19.61 -8.91
N PRO A 244 -9.81 -18.98 -7.72
CA PRO A 244 -10.99 -18.66 -6.92
C PRO A 244 -11.87 -17.67 -7.69
N GLY A 245 -13.10 -18.08 -8.03
CA GLY A 245 -14.09 -17.27 -8.75
C GLY A 245 -14.08 -17.41 -10.28
N GLY A 246 -13.64 -18.56 -10.81
CA GLY A 246 -14.03 -19.03 -12.15
C GLY A 246 -15.48 -19.48 -12.21
#